data_AF-A0AB34IRB2-F1
#
_entry.id   AF-A0AB34IRB2-F1
#
_cell.length_a   1.000
_cell.length_b   1.000
_cell.length_c   1.000
_cell.angle_alpha   90.00
_cell.angle_beta   90.00
_cell.angle_gamma   90.00
#
_symmetry.space_group_name_H-M   'P 1'
#
loop_
_entity.id
_entity.type
_entity.pdbx_description
1 polymer ?
#
loop_
_entity_poly.entity_id
_entity_poly.type
_entity_poly.pdbx_seq_one_letter_code
_entity_poly.pdbx_strand_id
1 'polypeptide(L)'
;MATADAAIVLGATVKNNRGALLLADDTHVYVLRSSAAGNPLCFPSHQIDAPVGTAVDAALRGFDLFAGPSLRKGGVAAENGPTPSFLTNFPSPVAFPLLSGLLRTATDEPASLGSFGNTEFFLARLSGSVLADHLSSFVAARGCSRLGFRLTATLSNRYSGFDIVPHAVAMEKLSKFDAAALKAVLKPPPDPPLICPY
;
A
#
# COMPACT_ATOMS: atom_id res chain seq x y z
N MET A 1 -6.11 -0.32 56.05
CA MET A 1 -6.54 -0.23 54.63
C MET A 1 -5.29 -0.40 53.78
N ALA A 2 -5.14 -1.53 53.10
CA ALA A 2 -4.01 -1.77 52.22
C ALA A 2 -4.34 -1.21 50.83
N THR A 3 -3.55 -0.24 50.36
CA THR A 3 -3.59 0.32 49.02
C THR A 3 -2.94 -0.67 48.06
N ALA A 4 -3.73 -1.29 47.19
CA ALA A 4 -3.22 -2.16 46.15
C ALA A 4 -2.57 -1.33 45.04
N ASP A 5 -1.25 -1.39 44.96
CA ASP A 5 -0.49 -0.91 43.80
C ASP A 5 -0.80 -1.80 42.59
N ALA A 6 -1.58 -1.27 41.66
CA ALA A 6 -1.82 -1.90 40.38
C ALA A 6 -0.59 -1.71 39.48
N ALA A 7 0.32 -2.68 39.49
CA ALA A 7 1.40 -2.74 38.53
C ALA A 7 0.82 -3.06 37.13
N ILE A 8 0.68 -2.04 36.28
CA ILE A 8 0.35 -2.22 34.87
C ILE A 8 1.59 -2.83 34.20
N VAL A 9 1.55 -4.13 33.99
CA VAL A 9 2.50 -4.83 33.11
C VAL A 9 2.20 -4.35 31.68
N LEU A 10 2.96 -3.36 31.22
CA LEU A 10 3.07 -3.07 29.80
C LEU A 10 3.77 -4.28 29.19
N GLY A 11 2.97 -5.23 28.66
CA GLY A 11 3.48 -6.36 27.90
C GLY A 11 4.44 -5.87 26.80
N ALA A 12 5.36 -6.75 26.40
CA ALA A 12 6.37 -6.48 25.37
C ALA A 12 5.79 -5.58 24.28
N THR A 13 6.37 -4.38 24.14
CA THR A 13 5.96 -3.38 23.17
C THR A 13 5.80 -4.08 21.83
N VAL A 14 4.56 -4.22 21.38
CA VAL A 14 4.23 -4.75 20.06
C VAL A 14 5.14 -4.00 19.12
N LYS A 15 6.14 -4.71 18.55
CA LYS A 15 7.06 -4.11 17.59
C LYS A 15 6.16 -3.40 16.61
N ASN A 16 6.35 -2.09 16.44
CA ASN A 16 5.53 -1.22 15.61
C ASN A 16 5.76 -1.57 14.14
N ASN A 17 5.49 -2.82 13.80
CA ASN A 17 5.74 -3.44 12.53
C ASN A 17 4.66 -3.00 11.58
N ARG A 18 5.06 -2.76 10.34
CA ARG A 18 4.20 -2.23 9.31
C ARG A 18 4.32 -3.07 8.05
N GLY A 19 3.23 -3.14 7.31
CA GLY A 19 3.24 -3.59 5.92
C GLY A 19 3.20 -2.40 4.99
N ALA A 20 4.02 -2.39 3.94
CA ALA A 20 3.99 -1.40 2.88
C ALA A 20 3.77 -2.07 1.53
N LEU A 21 2.89 -1.48 0.71
CA LEU A 21 2.67 -1.94 -0.65
C LEU A 21 3.35 -0.97 -1.62
N LEU A 22 4.18 -1.53 -2.49
CA LEU A 22 4.89 -0.83 -3.55
C LEU A 22 4.17 -1.18 -4.86
N LEU A 23 3.33 -0.26 -5.32
CA LEU A 23 2.64 -0.40 -6.61
C LEU A 23 3.51 0.25 -7.68
N ALA A 24 4.07 -0.58 -8.56
CA ALA A 24 4.95 -0.14 -9.62
C ALA A 24 4.57 -0.76 -10.97
N ASP A 25 4.89 -0.06 -12.03
CA ASP A 25 4.91 -0.60 -13.38
C ASP A 25 6.35 -0.57 -13.90
N ASP A 26 6.58 -0.69 -15.21
CA ASP A 26 7.95 -0.72 -15.75
C ASP A 26 8.71 0.61 -15.66
N THR A 27 8.03 1.74 -15.41
CA THR A 27 8.63 3.08 -15.47
C THR A 27 8.28 3.98 -14.29
N HIS A 28 7.13 3.76 -13.66
CA HIS A 28 6.53 4.59 -12.63
C HIS A 28 6.21 3.79 -11.37
N VAL A 29 6.07 4.53 -10.27
CA VAL A 29 5.67 3.99 -8.97
C VAL A 29 4.69 4.95 -8.30
N TYR A 30 3.71 4.37 -7.62
CA TYR A 30 2.77 5.11 -6.79
C TYR A 30 3.39 5.47 -5.44
N VAL A 31 3.33 6.74 -5.05
CA VAL A 31 3.92 7.27 -3.81
C VAL A 31 2.97 8.21 -3.10
N LEU A 32 3.16 8.34 -1.78
CA LEU A 32 2.48 9.34 -0.97
C LEU A 32 3.39 10.53 -0.74
N ARG A 33 2.81 11.73 -0.80
CA ARG A 33 3.50 12.95 -0.37
C ARG A 33 3.43 13.07 1.14
N SER A 34 4.58 12.96 1.80
CA SER A 34 4.68 13.20 3.24
C SER A 34 4.85 14.68 3.52
N SER A 35 4.14 15.17 4.53
CA SER A 35 4.33 16.52 5.06
C SER A 35 5.55 16.62 6.02
N ALA A 36 6.26 15.51 6.24
CA ALA A 36 7.43 15.47 7.12
C ALA A 36 8.66 16.12 6.48
N ALA A 37 9.42 16.88 7.25
CA ALA A 37 10.65 17.50 6.78
C ALA A 37 11.71 16.45 6.41
N GLY A 38 12.32 16.59 5.23
CA GLY A 38 13.48 15.80 4.79
C GLY A 38 13.19 14.67 3.80
N ASN A 39 12.02 14.02 3.83
CA ASN A 39 11.63 12.97 2.88
C ASN A 39 10.23 13.27 2.31
N PRO A 40 10.13 13.88 1.12
CA PRO A 40 8.83 14.28 0.58
C PRO A 40 7.99 13.09 0.13
N LEU A 41 8.60 11.92 -0.15
CA LEU A 41 7.90 10.75 -0.66
C LEU A 41 8.06 9.52 0.24
N CYS A 42 7.01 8.72 0.31
CA CYS A 42 7.02 7.42 1.00
C CYS A 42 5.99 6.46 0.39
N PHE A 43 6.13 5.17 0.68
CA PHE A 43 5.15 4.17 0.25
C PHE A 43 3.95 4.06 1.20
N PRO A 44 2.75 3.75 0.69
CA PRO A 44 1.58 3.53 1.52
C PRO A 44 1.82 2.35 2.44
N SER A 45 1.76 2.62 3.75
CA SER A 45 2.08 1.65 4.80
C SER A 45 1.12 1.73 5.96
N HIS A 46 0.77 0.59 6.55
CA HIS A 46 -0.12 0.50 7.70
C HIS A 46 0.48 -0.37 8.80
N GLN A 47 0.02 -0.16 10.04
CA GLN A 47 0.44 -1.00 11.17
C GLN A 47 -0.15 -2.39 11.04
N ILE A 48 0.60 -3.38 11.50
CA ILE A 48 0.11 -4.76 11.61
C ILE A 48 -0.76 -4.86 12.86
N ASP A 49 -2.02 -5.26 12.68
CA ASP A 49 -2.96 -5.48 13.77
C ASP A 49 -2.66 -6.82 14.47
N ALA A 50 -1.75 -6.80 15.44
CA ALA A 50 -1.47 -7.97 16.27
C ALA A 50 -2.71 -8.36 17.11
N PRO A 51 -2.96 -9.67 17.35
CA PRO A 51 -2.14 -10.82 17.00
C PRO A 51 -2.52 -11.53 15.68
N VAL A 52 -3.55 -11.09 14.97
CA VAL A 52 -4.17 -11.85 13.86
C VAL A 52 -3.75 -11.34 12.48
N GLY A 53 -3.41 -10.05 12.35
CA GLY A 53 -3.09 -9.43 11.07
C GLY A 53 -1.74 -9.86 10.50
N THR A 54 -1.70 -10.09 9.19
CA THR A 54 -0.44 -10.31 8.45
C THR A 54 0.16 -9.00 7.94
N ALA A 55 1.45 -9.01 7.60
CA ALA A 55 2.10 -7.84 6.99
C ALA A 55 1.53 -7.51 5.60
N VAL A 56 1.14 -8.53 4.83
CA VAL A 56 0.46 -8.36 3.53
C VAL A 56 -0.88 -7.66 3.73
N ASP A 57 -1.69 -8.09 4.71
CA ASP A 57 -2.96 -7.44 5.01
C ASP A 57 -2.77 -5.97 5.39
N ALA A 58 -1.76 -5.67 6.19
CA ALA A 58 -1.41 -4.29 6.56
C ALA A 58 -0.98 -3.47 5.33
N ALA A 59 -0.17 -4.04 4.43
CA ALA A 59 0.24 -3.39 3.20
C ALA A 59 -0.96 -3.07 2.29
N LEU A 60 -1.85 -4.04 2.07
CA LEU A 60 -3.06 -3.88 1.26
C LEU A 60 -4.04 -2.88 1.89
N ARG A 61 -4.21 -2.89 3.22
CA ARG A 61 -5.00 -1.90 3.94
C ARG A 61 -4.41 -0.50 3.80
N GLY A 62 -3.10 -0.37 3.91
CA GLY A 62 -2.39 0.89 3.68
C GLY A 62 -2.65 1.42 2.28
N PHE A 63 -2.51 0.57 1.27
CA PHE A 63 -2.82 0.95 -0.11
C PHE A 63 -4.27 1.40 -0.29
N ASP A 64 -5.24 0.58 0.12
CA ASP A 64 -6.67 0.91 -0.01
C ASP A 64 -7.01 2.22 0.71
N LEU A 65 -6.42 2.46 1.89
CA LEU A 65 -6.65 3.66 2.70
C LEU A 65 -6.19 4.93 2.00
N PHE A 66 -5.10 4.90 1.22
CA PHE A 66 -4.52 6.08 0.59
C PHE A 66 -4.82 6.23 -0.90
N ALA A 67 -4.96 5.12 -1.63
CA ALA A 67 -5.27 5.11 -3.06
C ALA A 67 -6.78 5.13 -3.34
N GLY A 68 -7.60 4.70 -2.38
CA GLY A 68 -9.03 4.53 -2.55
C GLY A 68 -9.41 3.05 -2.67
N PRO A 69 -10.26 2.50 -1.77
CA PRO A 69 -10.61 1.08 -1.78
C PRO A 69 -11.35 0.68 -3.06
N SER A 70 -12.02 1.62 -3.73
CA SER A 70 -12.73 1.42 -4.99
C SER A 70 -11.82 0.97 -6.14
N LEU A 71 -10.53 1.29 -6.11
CA LEU A 71 -9.59 0.89 -7.16
C LEU A 71 -9.34 -0.62 -7.17
N ARG A 72 -9.19 -1.24 -6.00
CA ARG A 72 -8.84 -2.67 -5.88
C ARG A 72 -10.02 -3.54 -5.52
N LYS A 73 -10.74 -3.16 -4.45
CA LYS A 73 -11.89 -3.94 -3.95
C LYS A 73 -13.13 -3.70 -4.81
N GLY A 74 -13.31 -2.46 -5.29
CA GLY A 74 -14.54 -2.05 -5.96
C GLY A 74 -15.78 -2.21 -5.07
N GLY A 75 -16.96 -1.84 -5.58
CA GLY A 75 -18.24 -2.19 -4.97
C GLY A 75 -18.52 -3.67 -4.97
N VAL A 76 -18.54 -4.28 -3.78
CA VAL A 76 -19.09 -5.61 -3.60
C VAL A 76 -20.55 -5.42 -3.21
N ALA A 77 -21.47 -5.61 -4.16
CA ALA A 77 -22.82 -6.00 -3.79
C ALA A 77 -22.69 -7.43 -3.25
N ALA A 78 -22.79 -7.62 -1.94
CA ALA A 78 -22.74 -8.95 -1.35
C ALA A 78 -23.94 -9.75 -1.85
N GLU A 79 -23.70 -10.79 -2.63
CA GLU A 79 -24.76 -11.70 -3.03
C GLU A 79 -25.20 -12.63 -1.89
N ASN A 80 -24.44 -12.80 -0.80
CA ASN A 80 -24.81 -13.73 0.30
C ASN A 80 -24.23 -13.37 1.68
N GLY A 81 -24.41 -12.15 2.18
CA GLY A 81 -24.10 -11.82 3.59
C GLY A 81 -24.27 -10.35 3.95
N PRO A 82 -24.39 -10.00 5.25
CA PRO A 82 -24.45 -8.60 5.67
C PRO A 82 -23.07 -7.97 5.49
N THR A 83 -22.80 -7.41 4.31
CA THR A 83 -21.67 -6.51 4.09
C THR A 83 -21.80 -5.33 5.04
N PRO A 84 -20.74 -4.97 5.79
CA PRO A 84 -20.79 -3.78 6.64
C PRO A 84 -21.06 -2.55 5.77
N SER A 85 -21.97 -1.67 6.22
CA SER A 85 -22.61 -0.61 5.42
C SER A 85 -21.66 0.44 4.82
N PHE A 86 -20.38 0.42 5.19
CA PHE A 86 -19.35 1.24 4.56
C PHE A 86 -18.78 0.62 3.26
N LEU A 87 -18.99 -0.68 3.04
CA LEU A 87 -18.60 -1.41 1.83
C LEU A 87 -19.71 -1.51 0.76
N THR A 88 -20.96 -1.34 1.14
CA THR A 88 -22.12 -1.51 0.24
C THR A 88 -22.36 -0.34 -0.72
N ASN A 89 -21.68 0.79 -0.51
CA ASN A 89 -21.92 2.03 -1.27
C ASN A 89 -20.80 2.37 -2.26
N PHE A 90 -19.77 1.54 -2.39
CA PHE A 90 -18.82 1.75 -3.47
C PHE A 90 -19.51 1.36 -4.79
N PRO A 91 -19.54 2.24 -5.80
CA PRO A 91 -19.68 1.82 -7.19
C PRO A 91 -18.77 0.63 -7.44
N SER A 92 -19.37 -0.43 -7.99
CA SER A 92 -18.72 -1.61 -8.53
C SER A 92 -17.41 -1.25 -9.28
N PRO A 93 -16.46 -2.19 -9.44
CA PRO A 93 -15.29 -2.02 -10.34
C PRO A 93 -15.62 -1.45 -11.74
N VAL A 94 -16.90 -1.36 -12.13
CA VAL A 94 -17.46 -0.59 -13.25
C VAL A 94 -16.87 0.83 -13.43
N ALA A 95 -16.44 1.52 -12.36
CA ALA A 95 -15.84 2.85 -12.53
C ALA A 95 -14.44 2.80 -13.18
N PHE A 96 -13.66 1.75 -12.91
CA PHE A 96 -12.28 1.60 -13.39
C PHE A 96 -11.95 0.13 -13.76
N PRO A 97 -12.73 -0.51 -14.66
CA PRO A 97 -12.73 -1.97 -14.79
C PRO A 97 -11.35 -2.54 -15.17
N LEU A 98 -10.63 -1.83 -16.04
CA LEU A 98 -9.29 -2.24 -16.49
C LEU A 98 -8.26 -2.13 -15.36
N LEU A 99 -8.13 -0.95 -14.73
CA LEU A 99 -7.19 -0.74 -13.63
C LEU A 99 -7.52 -1.64 -12.42
N SER A 100 -8.80 -1.82 -12.10
CA SER A 100 -9.23 -2.70 -11.02
C SER A 100 -8.88 -4.16 -11.27
N GLY A 101 -9.03 -4.64 -12.51
CA GLY A 101 -8.59 -5.98 -12.90
C GLY A 101 -7.08 -6.14 -12.69
N LEU A 102 -6.29 -5.22 -13.24
CA LEU A 102 -4.82 -5.26 -13.12
C LEU A 102 -4.36 -5.19 -11.66
N LEU A 103 -4.96 -4.31 -10.85
CA LEU A 103 -4.63 -4.19 -9.44
C LEU A 103 -4.98 -5.45 -8.65
N ARG A 104 -6.12 -6.09 -8.92
CA ARG A 104 -6.48 -7.36 -8.27
C ARG A 104 -5.46 -8.44 -8.60
N THR A 105 -5.14 -8.62 -9.88
CA THR A 105 -4.13 -9.61 -10.29
C THR A 105 -2.76 -9.33 -9.66
N ALA A 106 -2.34 -8.07 -9.60
CA ALA A 106 -1.05 -7.70 -9.00
C ALA A 106 -1.02 -7.77 -7.46
N THR A 107 -2.18 -7.85 -6.79
CA THR A 107 -2.30 -7.84 -5.33
C THR A 107 -2.83 -9.14 -4.74
N ASP A 108 -3.15 -10.13 -5.59
CA ASP A 108 -3.59 -11.47 -5.15
C ASP A 108 -2.43 -12.20 -4.46
N GLU A 109 -1.25 -12.19 -5.09
CA GLU A 109 -0.01 -12.73 -4.54
C GLU A 109 1.14 -11.72 -4.73
N PRO A 110 1.20 -10.64 -3.93
CA PRO A 110 2.23 -9.63 -4.11
C PRO A 110 3.60 -10.19 -3.69
N ALA A 111 4.63 -9.90 -4.49
CA ALA A 111 5.96 -10.43 -4.25
C ALA A 111 6.60 -9.78 -3.01
N SER A 112 7.07 -10.58 -2.06
CA SER A 112 7.78 -10.06 -0.89
C SER A 112 9.17 -9.53 -1.30
N LEU A 113 9.44 -8.28 -0.94
CA LEU A 113 10.75 -7.63 -1.13
C LEU A 113 11.65 -7.74 0.11
N GLY A 114 11.10 -8.29 1.20
CA GLY A 114 11.76 -8.39 2.51
C GLY A 114 11.44 -7.22 3.44
N SER A 115 12.14 -7.21 4.58
CA SER A 115 11.96 -6.23 5.64
C SER A 115 13.07 -5.18 5.64
N PHE A 116 12.68 -3.91 5.61
CA PHE A 116 13.59 -2.78 5.76
C PHE A 116 13.18 -1.96 7.00
N GLY A 117 14.01 -1.99 8.04
CA GLY A 117 13.67 -1.41 9.34
C GLY A 117 12.55 -2.20 10.02
N ASN A 118 11.48 -1.50 10.40
CA ASN A 118 10.26 -2.09 10.99
C ASN A 118 9.14 -2.34 9.96
N THR A 119 9.44 -2.23 8.66
CA THR A 119 8.43 -2.32 7.61
C THR A 119 8.76 -3.47 6.66
N GLU A 120 7.78 -4.33 6.42
CA GLU A 120 7.84 -5.38 5.42
C GLU A 120 7.23 -4.86 4.11
N PHE A 121 7.95 -5.02 3.01
CA PHE A 121 7.59 -4.45 1.72
C PHE A 121 7.12 -5.53 0.76
N PHE A 122 6.04 -5.23 0.05
CA PHE A 122 5.45 -6.11 -0.95
C PHE A 122 5.31 -5.36 -2.28
N LEU A 123 5.66 -6.00 -3.38
CA LEU A 123 5.54 -5.47 -4.73
C LEU A 123 4.23 -5.95 -5.36
N ALA A 124 3.41 -5.00 -5.78
CA ALA A 124 2.35 -5.21 -6.76
C ALA A 124 2.83 -4.64 -8.10
N ARG A 125 3.24 -5.52 -9.02
CA ARG A 125 3.74 -5.11 -10.34
C ARG A 125 2.64 -5.12 -11.38
N LEU A 126 2.42 -4.00 -12.05
CA LEU A 126 1.58 -3.90 -13.23
C LEU A 126 2.44 -4.14 -14.48
N SER A 127 1.94 -4.93 -15.43
CA SER A 127 2.63 -5.17 -16.70
C SER A 127 2.53 -3.97 -17.62
N GLY A 128 3.65 -3.48 -18.15
CA GLY A 128 3.71 -2.35 -19.06
C GLY A 128 3.91 -1.00 -18.37
N SER A 129 3.68 0.10 -19.09
CA SER A 129 3.70 1.48 -18.59
C SER A 129 2.26 1.99 -18.48
N VAL A 130 1.58 1.66 -17.38
CA VAL A 130 0.13 1.78 -17.23
C VAL A 130 -0.27 2.74 -16.10
N LEU A 131 0.59 2.96 -15.10
CA LEU A 131 0.27 3.78 -13.93
C LEU A 131 0.04 5.25 -14.30
N ALA A 132 0.92 5.82 -15.14
CA ALA A 132 0.82 7.23 -15.53
C ALA A 132 -0.49 7.53 -16.26
N ASP A 133 -0.92 6.63 -17.15
CA ASP A 133 -2.16 6.76 -17.93
C ASP A 133 -3.42 6.74 -17.05
N HIS A 134 -3.34 6.09 -15.89
CA HIS A 134 -4.45 5.98 -14.94
C HIS A 134 -4.40 6.96 -13.78
N LEU A 135 -3.58 8.02 -13.83
CA LEU A 135 -3.52 9.04 -12.77
C LEU A 135 -4.91 9.62 -12.45
N SER A 136 -5.74 9.86 -13.46
CA SER A 136 -7.11 10.35 -13.29
C SER A 136 -7.99 9.39 -12.48
N SER A 137 -7.77 8.07 -12.60
CA SER A 137 -8.47 7.05 -11.83
C SER A 137 -8.14 7.14 -10.34
N PHE A 138 -6.87 7.37 -9.99
CA PHE A 138 -6.46 7.59 -8.59
C PHE A 138 -7.03 8.89 -8.01
N VAL A 139 -7.05 9.97 -8.81
CA VAL A 139 -7.67 11.24 -8.40
C VAL A 139 -9.16 11.05 -8.15
N ALA A 140 -9.87 10.38 -9.06
CA ALA A 140 -11.30 10.12 -8.94
C ALA A 140 -11.63 9.19 -7.76
N ALA A 141 -10.83 8.15 -7.54
CA ALA A 141 -10.97 7.22 -6.42
C ALA A 141 -10.86 7.92 -5.06
N ARG A 142 -9.96 8.90 -4.94
CA ARG A 142 -9.78 9.70 -3.72
C ARG A 142 -10.77 10.86 -3.59
N GLY A 143 -11.14 11.49 -4.70
CA GLY A 143 -11.97 12.70 -4.70
C GLY A 143 -13.45 12.43 -4.43
N CYS A 144 -13.93 11.21 -4.71
CA CYS A 144 -15.33 10.91 -4.58
C CYS A 144 -15.65 10.37 -3.18
N SER A 145 -16.22 11.22 -2.33
CA SER A 145 -16.70 10.81 -0.99
C SER A 145 -17.77 9.71 -1.03
N ARG A 146 -18.44 9.50 -2.17
CA ARG A 146 -19.38 8.37 -2.35
C ARG A 146 -18.64 7.04 -2.54
N LEU A 147 -17.38 7.07 -2.97
CA LEU A 147 -16.48 5.92 -3.02
C LEU A 147 -15.82 5.66 -1.65
N GLY A 148 -16.45 6.02 -0.53
CA GLY A 148 -16.05 5.73 0.85
C GLY A 148 -14.61 6.08 1.26
N PHE A 149 -13.86 6.80 0.42
CA PHE A 149 -12.53 7.29 0.74
C PHE A 149 -12.65 8.50 1.66
N ARG A 150 -12.21 8.35 2.91
CA ARG A 150 -12.02 9.44 3.86
C ARG A 150 -10.80 9.18 4.71
N LEU A 151 -9.75 9.97 4.50
CA LEU A 151 -8.65 10.02 5.44
C LEU A 151 -9.10 10.74 6.71
N THR A 152 -8.62 10.26 7.86
CA THR A 152 -8.77 11.02 9.11
C THR A 152 -7.97 12.32 9.01
N ALA A 153 -8.39 13.36 9.73
CA ALA A 153 -7.69 14.66 9.73
C ALA A 153 -6.18 14.51 10.05
N THR A 154 -5.83 13.59 10.95
CA THR A 154 -4.45 13.28 11.30
C THR A 154 -3.67 12.72 10.10
N LEU A 155 -4.27 11.79 9.34
CA LEU A 155 -3.62 11.18 8.18
C LEU A 155 -3.54 12.14 7.00
N SER A 156 -4.57 12.98 6.76
CA SER A 156 -4.52 14.00 5.72
C SER A 156 -3.49 15.09 6.00
N ASN A 157 -3.25 15.41 7.28
CA ASN A 157 -2.19 16.35 7.67
C ASN A 157 -0.80 15.73 7.50
N ARG A 158 -0.65 14.43 7.81
CA ARG A 158 0.61 13.70 7.67
C ARG A 158 0.98 13.43 6.21
N TYR A 159 -0.01 13.14 5.37
CA TYR A 159 0.17 12.87 3.96
C TYR A 159 -0.69 13.82 3.13
N SER A 160 -0.05 14.84 2.57
CA SER A 160 -0.72 15.93 1.83
C SER A 160 -1.33 15.47 0.50
N GLY A 161 -0.89 14.33 -0.03
CA GLY A 161 -1.34 13.84 -1.33
C GLY A 161 -0.71 12.51 -1.73
N PHE A 162 -0.88 12.18 -3.01
CA PHE A 162 -0.16 11.12 -3.70
C PHE A 162 0.40 11.69 -4.99
N ASP A 163 1.39 11.01 -5.56
CA ASP A 163 1.87 11.22 -6.91
C ASP A 163 2.16 9.85 -7.57
N ILE A 164 2.20 9.85 -8.90
CA ILE A 164 2.76 8.75 -9.70
C ILE A 164 4.02 9.31 -10.34
N VAL A 165 5.17 8.76 -9.99
CA VAL A 165 6.47 9.33 -10.35
C VAL A 165 7.34 8.31 -11.06
N PRO A 166 8.21 8.73 -11.98
CA PRO A 166 9.21 7.84 -12.57
C PRO A 166 10.10 7.24 -11.48
N HIS A 167 10.57 6.00 -11.66
CA HIS A 167 11.43 5.32 -10.69
C HIS A 167 12.68 6.13 -10.34
N ALA A 168 13.28 6.81 -11.32
CA ALA A 168 14.45 7.67 -11.11
C ALA A 168 14.16 8.80 -10.10
N VAL A 169 13.01 9.48 -10.24
CA VAL A 169 12.60 10.58 -9.35
C VAL A 169 12.24 10.03 -7.96
N ALA A 170 11.62 8.86 -7.90
CA ALA A 170 11.29 8.20 -6.64
C ALA A 170 12.55 7.87 -5.83
N MET A 171 13.58 7.32 -6.47
CA MET A 171 14.83 6.93 -5.80
C MET A 171 15.54 8.11 -5.10
N GLU A 172 15.44 9.32 -5.64
CA GLU A 172 16.06 10.52 -5.05
C GLU A 172 15.27 11.10 -3.87
N LYS A 173 13.95 10.89 -3.85
CA LYS A 173 13.01 11.61 -2.97
C LYS A 173 12.36 10.72 -1.92
N LEU A 174 12.51 9.40 -2.04
CA LEU A 174 12.03 8.42 -1.07
C LEU A 174 12.92 8.38 0.18
N SER A 175 12.33 7.97 1.29
CA SER A 175 13.08 7.69 2.52
C SER A 175 14.10 6.57 2.31
N LYS A 176 15.14 6.49 3.16
CA LYS A 176 16.21 5.48 3.06
C LYS A 176 15.69 4.04 2.91
N PHE A 177 14.66 3.66 3.67
CA PHE A 177 14.12 2.30 3.64
C PHE A 177 13.22 2.07 2.41
N ASP A 178 12.43 3.06 2.03
CA ASP A 178 11.60 2.99 0.82
C ASP A 178 12.48 2.93 -0.44
N ALA A 179 13.52 3.74 -0.52
CA ALA A 179 14.47 3.71 -1.64
C ALA A 179 15.20 2.35 -1.74
N ALA A 180 15.50 1.71 -0.60
CA ALA A 180 16.08 0.36 -0.59
C ALA A 180 15.10 -0.69 -1.14
N ALA A 181 13.82 -0.60 -0.77
CA ALA A 181 12.78 -1.46 -1.31
C ALA A 181 12.61 -1.26 -2.82
N LEU A 182 12.56 -0.01 -3.30
CA LEU A 182 12.46 0.27 -4.74
C LEU A 182 13.69 -0.24 -5.49
N LYS A 183 14.90 -0.11 -4.92
CA LYS A 183 16.12 -0.67 -5.50
C LYS A 183 16.07 -2.19 -5.64
N ALA A 184 15.43 -2.90 -4.70
CA ALA A 184 15.24 -4.34 -4.80
C ALA A 184 14.32 -4.73 -5.98
N VAL A 185 13.33 -3.89 -6.30
CA VAL A 185 12.43 -4.08 -7.46
C VAL A 185 13.14 -3.85 -8.79
N LEU A 186 14.02 -2.84 -8.84
CA LEU A 186 14.75 -2.47 -10.06
C LEU A 186 15.94 -3.39 -10.34
N LYS A 187 16.39 -4.17 -9.36
CA LYS A 187 17.46 -5.12 -9.56
C LYS A 187 16.94 -6.22 -10.51
N PRO A 188 17.62 -6.49 -11.64
CA PRO A 188 17.28 -7.66 -12.44
C PRO A 188 17.38 -8.92 -11.57
N PRO A 189 16.52 -9.93 -11.79
CA PRO A 189 16.67 -11.20 -11.08
C PRO A 189 18.12 -11.70 -11.26
N PRO A 190 18.73 -12.33 -10.24
CA PRO A 190 20.04 -12.93 -10.43
C PRO A 190 19.96 -13.88 -11.62
N ASP A 191 20.93 -13.78 -12.52
CA ASP A 191 21.00 -14.64 -13.71
C ASP A 191 20.80 -16.10 -13.26
N PRO A 192 19.96 -16.89 -13.96
CA PRO A 192 19.86 -18.31 -13.66
C PRO A 192 21.27 -18.90 -13.76
N PRO A 193 21.65 -19.82 -12.86
CA PRO A 193 22.95 -20.47 -12.96
C PRO A 193 23.07 -21.06 -14.36
N LEU A 194 24.14 -20.69 -15.07
CA LEU A 194 24.46 -21.25 -16.37
C LEU A 194 24.56 -22.77 -16.22
N ILE A 195 23.48 -23.47 -16.55
CA ILE A 195 23.50 -24.92 -16.69
C ILE A 195 24.29 -25.15 -17.97
N CYS A 196 25.60 -25.38 -17.84
CA CYS A 196 26.42 -25.85 -18.93
C CYS A 196 25.84 -27.19 -19.41
N PRO A 197 25.36 -27.31 -20.65
CA PRO A 197 25.02 -28.61 -21.20
C PRO A 197 26.34 -29.39 -21.36
N TYR A 198 26.43 -30.54 -20.69
CA TYR A 198 27.42 -31.57 -20.98
C TYR A 198 27.02 -32.34 -22.23
#